data_AF-A0A2U2SJK9-F1
#
_entry.id   AF-A0A2U2SJK9-F1
#
_cell.length_a   1.000
_cell.length_b   1.000
_cell.length_c   1.000
_cell.angle_alpha   90.00
_cell.angle_beta   90.00
_cell.angle_gamma   90.00
#
_symmetry.space_group_name_H-M   'P 1'
#
loop_
_entity.id
_entity.type
_entity.pdbx_description
1 polymer ?
#
loop_
_entity_poly.entity_id
_entity_poly.type
_entity_poly.pdbx_seq_one_letter_code
_entity_poly.pdbx_strand_id
1 'polypeptide(L)' 'MSTVTYRIPNISCHHCVHTIQSELSEVEGVKSVVAEVESKTAQIEFDAPATEEILKKVLAEINYPVEE' A
#
# COMPACT_ATOMS: atom_id res chain seq x y z
N MET A 1 2.90 -6.33 15.28
CA MET A 1 3.28 -6.37 13.85
C MET A 1 2.19 -7.10 13.11
N SER A 2 1.60 -6.42 12.14
CA SER A 2 0.45 -6.88 11.36
C SER A 2 0.81 -6.82 9.87
N THR A 3 0.26 -7.76 9.11
CA THR A 3 0.45 -7.83 7.66
C THR A 3 -0.92 -7.85 6.99
N VAL A 4 -1.13 -6.96 6.04
CA VAL A 4 -2.36 -6.86 5.26
C VAL A 4 -2.04 -6.86 3.79
N THR A 5 -2.94 -7.40 2.98
CA THR A 5 -2.81 -7.41 1.53
C THR A 5 -4.04 -6.76 0.93
N TYR A 6 -3.85 -5.67 0.20
CA TYR A 6 -4.91 -4.96 -0.51
C TYR A 6 -4.85 -5.22 -1.99
N ARG A 7 -6.02 -5.29 -2.63
CA ARG A 7 -6.13 -5.35 -4.08
C ARG A 7 -6.31 -3.95 -4.64
N ILE A 8 -5.50 -3.59 -5.63
CA ILE A 8 -5.42 -2.25 -6.19
C ILE A 8 -5.50 -2.36 -7.72
N PRO A 9 -6.72 -2.37 -8.31
CA PRO A 9 -6.91 -2.64 -9.74
C PRO A 9 -6.25 -1.60 -10.66
N ASN A 10 -5.98 -0.41 -10.13
CA ASN A 10 -5.37 0.72 -10.81
C ASN A 10 -3.85 0.53 -11.03
N ILE A 11 -3.21 -0.44 -10.36
CA ILE A 11 -1.81 -0.78 -10.65
C ILE A 11 -1.70 -1.35 -12.07
N SER A 12 -1.08 -0.59 -12.96
CA SER A 12 -0.94 -0.94 -14.38
C SER A 12 0.50 -0.85 -14.89
N CYS A 13 1.42 -0.27 -14.13
CA CYS A 13 2.81 -0.06 -14.52
C CYS A 13 3.76 -0.20 -13.32
N HIS A 14 5.03 -0.51 -13.60
CA HIS A 14 6.08 -0.58 -12.58
C HIS A 14 6.30 0.75 -11.84
N HIS A 15 6.06 1.90 -12.49
CA HIS A 15 6.08 3.20 -11.81
C HIS A 15 4.99 3.33 -10.74
N CYS A 16 3.80 2.75 -10.95
CA CYS A 16 2.72 2.76 -9.96
C CYS A 16 3.15 2.05 -8.67
N VAL A 17 3.79 0.88 -8.83
CA VAL A 17 4.32 0.08 -7.72
C VAL A 17 5.40 0.82 -6.94
N HIS A 18 6.28 1.54 -7.64
CA HIS A 18 7.30 2.34 -6.97
C HIS A 18 6.68 3.49 -6.16
N THR A 19 5.71 4.21 -6.71
CA THR A 19 5.00 5.27 -5.99
C THR A 19 4.31 4.74 -4.74
N ILE A 20 3.53 3.65 -4.85
CA ILE A 20 2.82 3.06 -3.71
C ILE A 20 3.79 2.65 -2.59
N GLN A 21 4.90 2.00 -2.95
CA GLN A 21 5.90 1.57 -1.97
C GLN A 21 6.60 2.74 -1.28
N SER A 22 6.95 3.79 -2.03
CA SER A 22 7.60 4.99 -1.48
C SER A 22 6.68 5.69 -0.49
N GLU A 23 5.47 6.03 -0.94
CA GLU A 23 4.50 6.81 -0.15
C GLU A 23 4.08 6.05 1.12
N LEU A 24 3.87 4.73 1.02
CA LEU A 24 3.53 3.92 2.19
C LEU A 24 4.72 3.67 3.12
N SER A 25 5.96 3.63 2.61
CA SER A 25 7.15 3.51 3.46
C SER A 25 7.43 4.76 4.29
N GLU A 26 6.91 5.92 3.85
CA GLU A 26 6.99 7.18 4.61
C GLU A 26 5.98 7.23 5.77
N VAL A 27 5.00 6.32 5.81
CA VAL A 27 4.02 6.24 6.89
C VAL A 27 4.67 5.70 8.17
N GLU A 28 4.54 6.47 9.25
CA GLU A 28 5.06 6.08 10.56
C GLU A 28 4.42 4.77 11.06
N GLY A 29 5.26 3.78 11.35
CA GLY A 29 4.82 2.44 11.77
C GLY A 29 4.86 1.40 10.65
N VAL A 30 4.94 1.81 9.37
CA VAL A 30 5.17 0.87 8.27
C VAL A 30 6.59 0.30 8.35
N LYS A 31 6.69 -1.01 8.13
CA LYS A 31 7.95 -1.78 8.17
C LYS A 31 8.38 -2.23 6.80
N SER A 32 7.43 -2.67 5.98
CA SER A 32 7.69 -3.18 4.65
C SER A 32 6.46 -3.00 3.77
N VAL A 33 6.69 -2.71 2.49
CA VAL A 33 5.64 -2.58 1.49
C VAL A 33 6.10 -3.33 0.25
N VAL A 34 5.29 -4.25 -0.24
CA VAL A 34 5.55 -5.03 -1.44
C VAL A 34 4.32 -4.94 -2.32
N ALA A 35 4.43 -4.21 -3.43
CA ALA A 35 3.35 -4.09 -4.41
C ALA A 35 3.70 -4.83 -5.70
N GLU A 36 2.72 -5.54 -6.26
CA GLU A 36 2.88 -6.40 -7.43
C GLU A 36 1.92 -5.96 -8.54
N VAL A 37 2.47 -5.72 -9.74
CA VAL A 37 1.67 -5.36 -10.93
C VAL A 37 0.88 -6.56 -11.45
N GLU A 38 1.48 -7.75 -11.44
CA GLU A 38 0.87 -8.98 -11.97
C GLU A 38 -0.39 -9.36 -11.19
N SER A 39 -0.28 -9.41 -9.86
CA SER A 39 -1.40 -9.72 -8.96
C SER A 39 -2.32 -8.52 -8.71
N LYS A 40 -1.87 -7.31 -9.04
CA LYS A 40 -2.53 -6.04 -8.71
C LYS A 40 -2.82 -5.93 -7.21
N THR A 41 -1.83 -6.29 -6.40
CA THR A 41 -1.95 -6.31 -4.94
C THR A 41 -0.79 -5.56 -4.28
N ALA A 42 -1.04 -5.03 -3.09
CA ALA A 42 -0.01 -4.45 -2.22
C ALA A 42 -0.08 -5.12 -0.84
N GLN A 43 0.97 -5.83 -0.48
CA GLN A 43 1.18 -6.38 0.85
C GLN A 43 1.96 -5.37 1.69
N ILE A 44 1.43 -5.04 2.86
CA ILE A 44 2.00 -4.04 3.75
C ILE A 44 2.18 -4.67 5.13
N GLU A 45 3.40 -4.59 5.64
CA GLU A 45 3.74 -4.95 7.01
C GLU A 45 3.89 -3.68 7.83
N PHE A 46 3.14 -3.59 8.93
CA PHE A 46 3.10 -2.39 9.75
C PHE A 46 2.92 -2.72 11.23
N ASP A 47 3.23 -1.74 12.07
CA ASP A 47 3.04 -1.77 13.52
C ASP A 47 2.45 -0.43 13.99
N ALA A 48 2.01 -0.36 15.23
CA ALA A 48 1.52 0.89 15.79
C ALA A 48 2.63 1.97 15.68
N PRO A 49 2.30 3.21 15.25
CA PRO A 49 0.96 3.80 15.17
C PRO A 49 0.21 3.60 13.82
N ALA A 50 0.79 2.90 12.84
CA ALA A 50 0.11 2.66 11.57
C ALA A 50 -1.11 1.74 11.76
N THR A 51 -2.16 2.02 10.99
CA THR A 51 -3.40 1.25 10.95
C THR A 51 -3.88 1.10 9.52
N GLU A 52 -4.72 0.11 9.27
CA GLU A 52 -5.35 -0.09 7.95
C GLU A 52 -6.05 1.17 7.42
N GLU A 53 -6.66 1.95 8.30
CA GLU A 53 -7.31 3.21 7.94
C GLU A 53 -6.30 4.23 7.38
N ILE A 54 -5.13 4.38 8.02
CA ILE A 54 -4.05 5.25 7.53
C ILE A 54 -3.54 4.76 6.18
N LEU A 55 -3.30 3.46 6.04
CA LEU A 55 -2.80 2.88 4.79
C LEU A 55 -3.78 3.09 3.62
N LYS A 56 -5.07 2.80 3.84
CA LYS A 56 -6.13 3.02 2.85
C LYS A 56 -6.27 4.50 2.49
N LYS A 57 -6.11 5.40 3.47
CA LYS A 57 -6.17 6.84 3.25
C LYS A 57 -5.02 7.31 2.35
N VAL A 58 -3.78 6.94 2.65
CA VAL A 58 -2.61 7.29 1.82
C VAL A 58 -2.81 6.76 0.40
N LEU A 59 -3.18 5.49 0.26
CA LEU A 59 -3.52 4.87 -1.02
C LEU A 59 -4.58 5.64 -1.82
N ALA A 60 -5.64 6.12 -1.16
CA ALA A 60 -6.65 6.96 -1.81
C ALA A 60 -6.11 8.35 -2.20
N GLU A 61 -5.28 8.98 -1.38
CA GLU A 61 -4.65 10.29 -1.67
C GLU A 61 -3.73 10.22 -2.90
N ILE A 62 -3.04 9.09 -3.11
CA ILE A 62 -2.18 8.84 -4.27
C ILE A 62 -2.92 8.26 -5.48
N ASN A 63 -4.27 8.26 -5.49
CA ASN A 63 -5.14 7.73 -6.56
C ASN A 63 -5.07 6.20 -6.79
N TYR A 64 -4.70 5.43 -5.76
CA TYR A 64 -4.68 3.97 -5.77
C TYR A 64 -5.62 3.37 -4.71
N PRO A 65 -6.94 3.63 -4.79
CA PRO A 65 -7.89 3.12 -3.80
C PRO A 65 -7.89 1.58 -3.77
N VAL A 66 -8.08 1.04 -2.56
CA VAL A 66 -8.22 -0.41 -2.35
C VAL A 66 -9.60 -0.89 -2.80
N GLU A 67 -9.65 -2.06 -3.44
CA GLU A 67 -10.89 -2.77 -3.75
C GLU A 67 -11.29 -3.62 -2.53
N GLU A 68 -12.54 -3.49 -2.08
CA GLU A 68 -13.13 -4.24 -0.96
C GLU A 68 -13.58 -5.65 -1.35
#